data_AF-A0A840MGH5-F1
#
_entry.id   AF-A0A840MGH5-F1
#
_cell.length_a   1.000
_cell.length_b   1.000
_cell.length_c   1.000
_cell.angle_alpha   90.00
_cell.angle_beta   90.00
_cell.angle_gamma   90.00
#
_symmetry.space_group_name_H-M   'P 1'
#
loop_
_entity.id
_entity.type
_entity.pdbx_description
1 polymer ?
#
loop_
_entity_poly.entity_id
_entity_poly.type
_entity_poly.pdbx_seq_one_letter_code
_entity_poly.pdbx_strand_id
1 'polypeptide(L)'
;MIVIELTAPQTVNGQRAAFQSLWMLVRIYFAHHVQQNKVRLDDLKGFLSDARTLRMAISRAFKDFHGWGVHIGWGEDPGRDPRFLNVDRRSQGPFWLSDGEAAKLVLLVAGQPATAADTAAFLGLPEQQAKLPPQQLNTTHDLAFWQQMILARQAIRLGRLVSPVQGAGEQTALSALKQAGQHAHTTGQAAQVLLAQAIVWRRLGDGVQARRLLKQLKQQRHHQQVDGNDFLDAMEQILAAWCAYDQRDLGLASSLLTQLQNHHQLVGLLRYHPTIRFEWHNLFALVLRSKALGQTTATEAIGWAQASLQHFEQALAAAFESASMDAAQQGAANLGMAMWLLHQCGLLSGEDPTPQAVQYIAFSEWLCRQSDQVHHSAWNPLYLMRIARGHCQGGESPTLAAFRQLTPITPNALRQWANPFADALPDQGGWHDIAACHLLEHDSNRHRYPVSQVCGLLFELVWFRGHAGQLAPASDALARLHGLLPELSRSDREYYRTMLRQLPTELQQAG
;
A
#
# COMPACT_ATOMS: atom_id res chain seq x y z
N MET A 1 -55.87 -9.18 -12.54
CA MET A 1 -54.70 -10.07 -12.65
C MET A 1 -53.81 -9.50 -13.76
N ILE A 2 -52.51 -9.39 -13.52
CA ILE A 2 -51.52 -8.77 -14.40
C ILE A 2 -50.62 -9.90 -14.90
N VAL A 3 -50.68 -10.18 -16.19
CA VAL A 3 -49.94 -11.28 -16.83
C VAL A 3 -48.64 -10.73 -17.40
N ILE A 4 -47.51 -11.33 -17.02
CA ILE A 4 -46.17 -10.86 -17.37
C ILE A 4 -45.44 -11.97 -18.12
N GLU A 5 -45.12 -11.75 -19.40
CA GLU A 5 -44.31 -12.69 -20.20
C GLU A 5 -42.84 -12.28 -20.14
N LEU A 6 -41.98 -13.19 -19.66
CA LEU A 6 -40.55 -12.97 -19.46
C LEU A 6 -39.72 -13.28 -20.72
N THR A 7 -40.22 -14.12 -21.61
CA THR A 7 -39.54 -14.42 -22.89
C THR A 7 -39.61 -13.23 -23.85
N ALA A 8 -38.68 -13.16 -24.79
CA ALA A 8 -38.66 -12.10 -25.78
C ALA A 8 -39.72 -12.35 -26.88
N PRO A 9 -40.54 -11.34 -27.24
CA PRO A 9 -40.59 -9.99 -26.67
C PRO A 9 -41.32 -9.96 -25.32
N GLN A 10 -40.72 -9.28 -24.33
CA GLN A 10 -41.33 -9.15 -23.00
C GLN A 10 -42.63 -8.36 -23.06
N THR A 11 -43.66 -8.84 -22.38
CA THR A 11 -44.97 -8.16 -22.33
C THR A 11 -45.58 -8.10 -20.94
N VAL A 12 -46.38 -7.07 -20.69
CA VAL A 12 -47.33 -7.00 -19.57
C VAL A 12 -48.73 -6.86 -20.15
N ASN A 13 -49.64 -7.77 -19.79
CA ASN A 13 -50.99 -7.89 -20.34
C ASN A 13 -51.01 -7.88 -21.90
N GLY A 14 -50.04 -8.55 -22.52
CA GLY A 14 -49.91 -8.62 -23.98
C GLY A 14 -49.34 -7.36 -24.65
N GLN A 15 -49.04 -6.30 -23.89
CA GLN A 15 -48.38 -5.09 -24.41
C GLN A 15 -46.88 -5.15 -24.16
N ARG A 16 -46.08 -4.69 -25.13
CA ARG A 16 -44.62 -4.71 -25.04
C ARG A 16 -44.13 -3.91 -23.83
N ALA A 17 -43.27 -4.53 -23.02
CA ALA A 17 -42.70 -3.94 -21.81
C ALA A 17 -41.21 -3.62 -22.00
N ALA A 18 -40.74 -2.53 -21.39
CA ALA A 18 -39.32 -2.22 -21.34
C ALA A 18 -38.59 -3.20 -20.42
N PHE A 19 -37.51 -3.81 -20.91
CA PHE A 19 -36.77 -4.85 -20.18
C PHE A 19 -36.32 -4.38 -18.79
N GLN A 20 -35.75 -3.17 -18.67
CA GLN A 20 -35.28 -2.64 -17.38
C GLN A 20 -36.39 -2.51 -16.33
N SER A 21 -37.54 -1.97 -16.74
CA SER A 21 -38.70 -1.83 -15.85
C SER A 21 -39.22 -3.21 -15.44
N LEU A 22 -39.33 -4.14 -16.39
CA LEU A 22 -39.79 -5.49 -16.10
C LEU A 22 -38.83 -6.25 -15.18
N TRP A 23 -37.53 -6.14 -15.44
CA TRP A 23 -36.48 -6.73 -14.60
C TRP A 23 -36.58 -6.24 -13.15
N MET A 24 -36.74 -4.93 -12.95
CA MET A 24 -36.91 -4.36 -11.60
C MET A 24 -38.18 -4.88 -10.91
N LEU A 25 -39.30 -4.97 -11.63
CA LEU A 25 -40.54 -5.53 -11.07
C LEU A 25 -40.37 -6.99 -10.65
N VAL A 26 -39.78 -7.81 -11.53
CA VAL A 26 -39.54 -9.24 -11.26
C VAL A 26 -38.56 -9.42 -10.10
N ARG A 27 -37.55 -8.56 -9.96
CA ARG A 27 -36.61 -8.59 -8.82
C ARG A 27 -37.28 -8.30 -7.48
N ILE A 28 -38.22 -7.35 -7.47
CA ILE A 28 -39.01 -6.99 -6.27
C ILE A 28 -40.00 -8.11 -5.93
N TYR A 29 -40.69 -8.66 -6.94
CA TYR A 29 -41.58 -9.81 -6.78
C TYR A 29 -40.82 -11.04 -6.26
N PHE A 30 -39.65 -11.34 -6.81
CA PHE A 30 -38.79 -12.42 -6.34
C PHE A 30 -38.37 -12.21 -4.89
N ALA A 31 -37.97 -10.98 -4.49
CA ALA A 31 -37.61 -10.65 -3.10
C ALA A 31 -38.75 -10.87 -2.11
N HIS A 32 -39.99 -10.57 -2.53
CA HIS A 32 -41.20 -10.82 -1.74
C HIS A 32 -41.44 -12.33 -1.56
N HIS A 33 -41.33 -13.12 -2.62
CA HIS A 33 -41.52 -14.58 -2.57
C HIS A 33 -40.46 -15.32 -1.74
N VAL A 34 -39.22 -14.82 -1.68
CA VAL A 34 -38.14 -15.40 -0.86
C VAL A 34 -38.06 -14.79 0.55
N GLN A 35 -39.08 -14.02 0.97
CA GLN A 35 -39.17 -13.39 2.30
C GLN A 35 -38.03 -12.41 2.66
N GLN A 36 -37.26 -11.93 1.66
CA GLN A 36 -36.33 -10.80 1.85
C GLN A 36 -37.10 -9.48 1.98
N ASN A 37 -38.33 -9.41 1.47
CA ASN A 37 -39.34 -8.35 1.61
C ASN A 37 -38.94 -6.93 1.15
N LYS A 38 -37.67 -6.69 0.81
CA LYS A 38 -37.12 -5.41 0.37
C LYS A 38 -35.98 -5.63 -0.64
N VAL A 39 -35.88 -4.74 -1.62
CA VAL A 39 -34.77 -4.65 -2.58
C VAL A 39 -34.06 -3.31 -2.38
N ARG A 40 -32.77 -3.33 -2.04
CA ARG A 40 -31.97 -2.12 -1.81
C ARG A 40 -31.43 -1.58 -3.13
N LEU A 41 -30.99 -0.32 -3.12
CA LEU A 41 -30.36 0.28 -4.29
C LEU A 41 -29.10 -0.44 -4.74
N ASP A 42 -28.31 -0.95 -3.79
CA ASP A 42 -27.09 -1.69 -4.11
C ASP A 42 -27.38 -3.00 -4.86
N ASP A 43 -28.52 -3.64 -4.60
CA ASP A 43 -28.97 -4.85 -5.30
C ASP A 43 -29.35 -4.59 -6.77
N LEU A 44 -29.53 -3.32 -7.17
CA LEU A 44 -29.91 -2.91 -8.52
C LEU A 44 -28.71 -2.42 -9.34
N LYS A 45 -27.60 -2.05 -8.69
CA LYS A 45 -26.40 -1.52 -9.37
C LYS A 45 -25.77 -2.63 -10.24
N GLY A 46 -25.37 -2.27 -11.46
CA GLY A 46 -24.74 -3.20 -12.41
C GLY A 46 -25.71 -4.11 -13.19
N PHE A 47 -26.90 -4.42 -12.64
CA PHE A 47 -27.93 -5.20 -13.33
C PHE A 47 -28.98 -4.32 -14.03
N LEU A 48 -29.47 -3.27 -13.35
CA LEU A 48 -30.49 -2.38 -13.90
C LEU A 48 -29.87 -1.24 -14.73
N SER A 49 -28.81 -0.63 -14.19
CA SER A 49 -28.10 0.51 -14.79
C SER A 49 -26.83 0.86 -13.98
N ASP A 50 -25.90 1.61 -14.58
CA ASP A 50 -24.78 2.22 -13.85
C ASP A 50 -25.25 3.26 -12.82
N ALA A 51 -24.44 3.49 -11.79
CA ALA A 51 -24.78 4.37 -10.66
C ALA A 51 -25.17 5.80 -11.08
N ARG A 52 -24.63 6.30 -12.20
CA ARG A 52 -24.89 7.66 -12.73
C ARG A 52 -26.30 7.81 -13.31
N THR A 53 -26.91 6.74 -13.80
CA THR A 53 -28.21 6.75 -14.51
C THR A 53 -29.31 6.01 -13.74
N LEU A 54 -28.97 5.37 -12.62
CA LEU A 54 -29.88 4.57 -11.78
C LEU A 54 -31.13 5.35 -11.33
N ARG A 55 -30.97 6.62 -10.91
CA ARG A 55 -32.11 7.47 -10.50
C ARG A 55 -33.14 7.67 -11.62
N MET A 56 -32.68 7.84 -12.86
CA MET A 56 -33.54 8.00 -14.03
C MET A 56 -34.20 6.67 -14.41
N ALA A 57 -33.46 5.57 -14.36
CA ALA A 57 -33.98 4.23 -14.62
C ALA A 57 -35.11 3.88 -13.63
N ILE A 58 -34.92 4.12 -12.34
CA ILE A 58 -35.96 3.93 -11.31
C ILE A 58 -37.19 4.80 -11.60
N SER A 59 -36.98 6.08 -11.94
CA SER A 59 -38.11 6.99 -12.21
C SER A 59 -38.93 6.54 -13.43
N ARG A 60 -38.28 5.98 -14.45
CA ARG A 60 -38.94 5.40 -15.62
C ARG A 60 -39.67 4.10 -15.28
N ALA A 61 -39.04 3.21 -14.53
CA ALA A 61 -39.66 1.97 -14.05
C ALA A 61 -40.93 2.23 -13.26
N PHE A 62 -40.93 3.20 -12.34
CA PHE A 62 -42.13 3.58 -11.58
C PHE A 62 -43.26 4.17 -12.45
N LYS A 63 -42.92 4.84 -13.56
CA LYS A 63 -43.93 5.29 -14.53
C LYS A 63 -44.57 4.10 -15.23
N ASP A 64 -43.77 3.12 -15.62
CA ASP A 64 -44.25 1.90 -16.27
C ASP A 64 -45.09 1.05 -15.30
N PHE A 65 -44.67 0.90 -14.04
CA PHE A 65 -45.44 0.21 -13.00
C PHE A 65 -46.83 0.81 -12.82
N HIS A 66 -46.90 2.14 -12.74
CA HIS A 66 -48.18 2.84 -12.67
C HIS A 66 -49.04 2.57 -13.92
N GLY A 67 -48.44 2.59 -15.11
CA GLY A 67 -49.11 2.24 -16.36
C GLY A 67 -49.62 0.79 -16.43
N TRP A 68 -48.94 -0.13 -15.72
CA TRP A 68 -49.35 -1.53 -15.59
C TRP A 68 -50.35 -1.77 -14.45
N GLY A 69 -50.64 -0.75 -13.63
CA GLY A 69 -51.50 -0.87 -12.46
C GLY A 69 -50.86 -1.58 -11.26
N VAL A 70 -49.52 -1.57 -11.18
CA VAL A 70 -48.74 -2.15 -10.08
C VAL A 70 -48.30 -1.05 -9.11
N HIS A 71 -48.59 -1.23 -7.82
CA HIS A 71 -48.16 -0.30 -6.78
C HIS A 71 -46.94 -0.83 -6.03
N ILE A 72 -45.79 -0.18 -6.26
CA ILE A 72 -44.53 -0.48 -5.56
C ILE A 72 -44.33 0.52 -4.43
N GLY A 73 -44.04 0.02 -3.23
CA GLY A 73 -43.66 0.83 -2.09
C GLY A 73 -42.15 1.11 -2.05
N TRP A 74 -41.77 2.16 -1.33
CA TRP A 74 -40.37 2.50 -1.08
C TRP A 74 -40.13 3.01 0.35
N GLY A 75 -38.90 2.87 0.83
CA GLY A 75 -38.50 3.23 2.18
C GLY A 75 -38.59 2.06 3.17
N GLU A 76 -38.26 2.34 4.43
CA GLU A 76 -38.00 1.29 5.43
C GLU A 76 -39.24 0.63 6.03
N ASP A 77 -40.45 1.12 5.75
CA ASP A 77 -41.69 0.60 6.31
C ASP A 77 -42.57 -0.05 5.23
N PRO A 78 -42.53 -1.39 5.06
CA PRO A 78 -43.37 -2.13 4.12
C PRO A 78 -44.86 -2.13 4.46
N GLY A 79 -45.24 -1.72 5.67
CA GLY A 79 -46.64 -1.66 6.12
C GLY A 79 -47.33 -0.35 5.73
N ARG A 80 -46.57 0.67 5.28
CA ARG A 80 -47.10 1.99 4.96
C ARG A 80 -47.69 2.02 3.56
N ASP A 81 -48.94 2.45 3.41
CA ASP A 81 -49.58 2.57 2.09
C ASP A 81 -48.72 3.42 1.11
N PRO A 82 -48.33 2.87 -0.07
CA PRO A 82 -47.48 3.55 -1.05
C PRO A 82 -47.98 4.93 -1.49
N ARG A 83 -49.30 5.19 -1.40
CA ARG A 83 -49.91 6.47 -1.77
C ARG A 83 -49.48 7.64 -0.86
N PHE A 84 -49.01 7.35 0.36
CA PHE A 84 -48.60 8.36 1.34
C PHE A 84 -47.07 8.47 1.48
N LEU A 85 -46.31 7.87 0.57
CA LEU A 85 -44.85 7.95 0.56
C LEU A 85 -44.37 9.21 -0.14
N ASN A 86 -43.28 9.80 0.37
CA ASN A 86 -42.69 10.99 -0.24
C ASN A 86 -42.02 10.63 -1.58
N VAL A 87 -42.57 11.16 -2.68
CA VAL A 87 -42.12 10.91 -4.06
C VAL A 87 -40.68 11.38 -4.28
N ASP A 88 -40.20 12.41 -3.59
CA ASP A 88 -38.82 12.90 -3.70
C ASP A 88 -37.79 11.87 -3.22
N ARG A 89 -38.20 10.96 -2.33
CA ARG A 89 -37.37 9.87 -1.81
C ARG A 89 -37.52 8.57 -2.58
N ARG A 90 -38.35 8.53 -3.62
CA ARG A 90 -38.63 7.32 -4.40
C ARG A 90 -37.39 6.68 -4.99
N SER A 91 -36.42 7.48 -5.45
CA SER A 91 -35.17 6.93 -6.00
C SER A 91 -34.17 6.44 -4.95
N GLN A 92 -34.48 6.53 -3.66
CA GLN A 92 -33.57 6.15 -2.57
C GLN A 92 -33.77 4.68 -2.12
N GLY A 93 -34.92 4.07 -2.47
CA GLY A 93 -35.27 2.74 -1.98
C GLY A 93 -35.34 2.67 -0.45
N PRO A 94 -35.26 1.47 0.15
CA PRO A 94 -35.45 0.18 -0.51
C PRO A 94 -36.86 0.07 -1.14
N PHE A 95 -37.05 -0.87 -2.08
CA PHE A 95 -38.31 -1.10 -2.79
C PHE A 95 -38.97 -2.38 -2.32
N TRP A 96 -40.29 -2.39 -2.22
CA TRP A 96 -41.03 -3.53 -1.71
C TRP A 96 -42.42 -3.64 -2.35
N LEU A 97 -43.01 -4.83 -2.26
CA LEU A 97 -44.33 -5.17 -2.77
C LEU A 97 -45.20 -5.64 -1.61
N SER A 98 -46.46 -5.22 -1.56
CA SER A 98 -47.42 -5.75 -0.58
C SER A 98 -47.98 -7.09 -1.05
N ASP A 99 -48.48 -7.92 -0.12
CA ASP A 99 -49.07 -9.23 -0.45
C ASP A 99 -50.21 -9.11 -1.47
N GLY A 100 -51.04 -8.06 -1.33
CA GLY A 100 -52.14 -7.79 -2.24
C GLY A 100 -51.69 -7.38 -3.64
N GLU A 101 -50.53 -6.75 -3.80
CA GLU A 101 -49.95 -6.43 -5.10
C GLU A 101 -49.21 -7.63 -5.70
N ALA A 102 -48.51 -8.41 -4.88
CA ALA A 102 -47.85 -9.65 -5.30
C ALA A 102 -48.85 -10.67 -5.87
N ALA A 103 -50.01 -10.84 -5.21
CA ALA A 103 -51.08 -11.74 -5.65
C ALA A 103 -51.71 -11.36 -7.00
N LYS A 104 -51.51 -10.13 -7.48
CA LYS A 104 -52.02 -9.70 -8.80
C LYS A 104 -51.14 -10.19 -9.94
N LEU A 105 -49.87 -10.47 -9.69
CA LEU A 105 -48.87 -10.76 -10.73
C LEU A 105 -48.85 -12.25 -11.07
N VAL A 106 -48.86 -12.54 -12.36
CA VAL A 106 -48.67 -13.90 -12.90
C VAL A 106 -47.52 -13.85 -13.89
N LEU A 107 -46.40 -14.47 -13.53
CA LEU A 107 -45.22 -14.57 -14.39
C LEU A 107 -45.37 -15.77 -15.32
N LEU A 108 -45.12 -15.57 -16.61
CA LEU A 108 -45.11 -16.59 -17.65
C LEU A 108 -43.75 -16.65 -18.34
N VAL A 109 -43.37 -17.85 -18.76
CA VAL A 109 -42.23 -18.14 -19.62
C VAL A 109 -42.76 -19.00 -20.77
N ALA A 110 -42.71 -18.46 -21.99
CA ALA A 110 -43.26 -19.10 -23.18
C ALA A 110 -44.74 -19.50 -23.01
N GLY A 111 -45.53 -18.62 -22.39
CA GLY A 111 -46.97 -18.84 -22.14
C GLY A 111 -47.31 -19.81 -21.01
N GLN A 112 -46.32 -20.40 -20.34
CA GLN A 112 -46.52 -21.29 -19.18
C GLN A 112 -46.19 -20.56 -17.88
N PRO A 113 -46.85 -20.88 -16.74
CA PRO A 113 -46.50 -20.33 -15.44
C PRO A 113 -45.00 -20.49 -15.15
N ALA A 114 -44.32 -19.36 -14.89
CA ALA A 114 -42.89 -19.35 -14.63
C ALA A 114 -42.57 -20.07 -13.31
N THR A 115 -41.54 -20.90 -13.32
CA THR A 115 -41.01 -21.51 -12.10
C THR A 115 -40.10 -20.52 -11.35
N ALA A 116 -39.76 -20.87 -10.10
CA ALA A 116 -38.76 -20.11 -9.34
C ALA A 116 -37.39 -20.10 -10.04
N ALA A 117 -37.04 -21.20 -10.73
CA ALA A 117 -35.81 -21.31 -11.50
C ALA A 117 -35.84 -20.39 -12.73
N ASP A 118 -36.96 -20.34 -13.45
CA ASP A 118 -37.10 -19.45 -14.61
C ASP A 118 -37.02 -17.97 -14.20
N THR A 119 -37.62 -17.63 -13.05
CA THR A 119 -37.56 -16.27 -12.49
C THR A 119 -36.14 -15.90 -12.09
N ALA A 120 -35.40 -16.82 -11.47
CA ALA A 120 -33.98 -16.61 -11.13
C ALA A 120 -33.10 -16.47 -12.37
N ALA A 121 -33.33 -17.31 -13.39
CA ALA A 121 -32.61 -17.26 -14.66
C ALA A 121 -32.86 -15.94 -15.41
N PHE A 122 -34.10 -15.46 -15.45
CA PHE A 122 -34.44 -14.15 -16.02
C PHE A 122 -33.72 -13.00 -15.30
N LEU A 123 -33.53 -13.12 -13.99
CA LEU A 123 -32.81 -12.12 -13.19
C LEU A 123 -31.28 -12.24 -13.28
N GLY A 124 -30.75 -13.27 -13.93
CA GLY A 124 -29.31 -13.56 -13.95
C GLY A 124 -28.76 -13.98 -12.58
N LEU A 125 -29.62 -14.51 -11.70
CA LEU A 125 -29.21 -15.02 -10.39
C LEU A 125 -28.67 -16.45 -10.56
N PRO A 126 -27.53 -16.81 -9.93
CA PRO A 126 -27.03 -18.18 -9.97
C PRO A 126 -28.05 -19.16 -9.36
N GLU A 127 -28.17 -20.37 -9.93
CA GLU A 127 -29.14 -21.43 -9.59
C GLU A 127 -29.19 -21.87 -8.10
N GLN A 128 -28.36 -21.30 -7.22
CA GLN A 128 -28.19 -21.67 -5.82
C GLN A 128 -28.69 -20.63 -4.81
N GLN A 129 -29.82 -19.96 -5.07
CA GLN A 129 -30.54 -19.19 -4.04
C GLN A 129 -31.91 -19.78 -3.64
N ALA A 130 -32.33 -20.87 -4.26
CA ALA A 130 -33.46 -21.66 -3.78
C ALA A 130 -32.96 -22.69 -2.73
N LYS A 131 -33.09 -22.34 -1.45
CA LYS A 131 -32.57 -23.03 -0.24
C LYS A 131 -31.10 -22.76 0.05
N LEU A 132 -30.82 -21.63 0.67
CA LEU A 132 -29.66 -21.53 1.57
C LEU A 132 -30.08 -22.19 2.90
N PRO A 133 -29.55 -23.38 3.28
CA PRO A 133 -29.50 -23.73 4.69
C PRO A 133 -28.76 -22.60 5.43
N PRO A 134 -29.02 -22.37 6.73
CA PRO A 134 -28.25 -21.37 7.48
C PRO A 134 -26.78 -21.64 7.23
N GLN A 135 -26.07 -20.65 6.65
CA GLN A 135 -24.63 -20.72 6.51
C GLN A 135 -24.10 -21.13 7.89
N GLN A 136 -23.50 -22.31 7.99
CA GLN A 136 -22.65 -22.58 9.13
C GLN A 136 -21.63 -21.45 9.11
N LEU A 137 -21.72 -20.58 10.12
CA LEU A 137 -20.74 -19.56 10.41
C LEU A 137 -19.42 -20.30 10.64
N ASN A 138 -18.67 -20.57 9.57
CA ASN A 138 -17.36 -21.22 9.62
C ASN A 138 -16.31 -20.21 10.08
N THR A 139 -16.57 -19.56 11.22
CA THR A 139 -15.74 -18.51 11.83
C THR A 139 -14.36 -19.02 12.20
N THR A 140 -14.21 -20.32 12.49
CA THR A 140 -12.94 -20.92 12.86
C THR A 140 -11.90 -20.85 11.74
N HIS A 141 -12.33 -21.00 10.47
CA HIS A 141 -11.43 -20.93 9.31
C HIS A 141 -10.95 -19.50 9.05
N ASP A 142 -11.84 -18.52 9.21
CA ASP A 142 -11.48 -17.10 9.13
C ASP A 142 -10.50 -16.72 10.24
N LEU A 143 -10.65 -17.24 11.46
CA LEU A 143 -9.72 -16.98 12.57
C LEU A 143 -8.31 -17.53 12.28
N ALA A 144 -8.20 -18.74 11.72
CA ALA A 144 -6.90 -19.31 11.35
C ALA A 144 -6.21 -18.48 10.26
N PHE A 145 -6.95 -18.04 9.23
CA PHE A 145 -6.45 -17.11 8.22
C PHE A 145 -5.94 -15.80 8.86
N TRP A 146 -6.77 -15.15 9.67
CA TRP A 146 -6.42 -13.87 10.29
C TRP A 146 -5.26 -13.98 11.27
N GLN A 147 -5.18 -15.08 12.02
CA GLN A 147 -4.04 -15.39 12.88
C GLN A 147 -2.74 -15.40 12.06
N GLN A 148 -2.72 -16.12 10.92
CA GLN A 148 -1.54 -16.18 10.07
C GLN A 148 -1.20 -14.83 9.43
N MET A 149 -2.21 -14.03 9.04
CA MET A 149 -1.98 -12.66 8.55
C MET A 149 -1.39 -11.73 9.62
N ILE A 150 -1.81 -11.85 10.88
CA ILE A 150 -1.26 -11.08 12.01
C ILE A 150 0.17 -11.54 12.30
N LEU A 151 0.42 -12.85 12.36
CA LEU A 151 1.76 -13.42 12.56
C LEU A 151 2.72 -12.99 11.46
N ALA A 152 2.25 -12.96 10.20
CA ALA A 152 3.03 -12.43 9.08
C ALA A 152 3.36 -10.95 9.28
N ARG A 153 2.38 -10.10 9.62
CA ARG A 153 2.62 -8.67 9.89
C ARG A 153 3.58 -8.46 11.05
N GLN A 154 3.45 -9.23 12.13
CA GLN A 154 4.38 -9.17 13.26
C GLN A 154 5.79 -9.61 12.86
N ALA A 155 5.92 -10.67 12.07
CA ALA A 155 7.22 -11.10 11.54
C ALA A 155 7.84 -10.05 10.60
N ILE A 156 7.03 -9.39 9.76
CA ILE A 156 7.47 -8.26 8.92
C ILE A 156 7.97 -7.11 9.77
N ARG A 157 7.24 -6.75 10.84
CA ARG A 157 7.69 -5.75 11.80
C ARG A 157 9.03 -6.17 12.35
N LEU A 158 9.12 -7.36 12.95
CA LEU A 158 10.32 -7.91 13.58
C LEU A 158 11.49 -8.24 12.62
N GLY A 159 11.44 -7.85 11.34
CA GLY A 159 12.49 -8.11 10.35
C GLY A 159 12.66 -9.59 9.96
N ARG A 160 11.78 -10.49 10.43
CA ARG A 160 11.83 -11.94 10.19
C ARG A 160 11.18 -12.31 8.86
N LEU A 161 11.78 -11.85 7.76
CA LEU A 161 11.16 -11.98 6.43
C LEU A 161 11.22 -13.43 5.87
N VAL A 162 12.39 -14.08 5.88
CA VAL A 162 12.63 -15.39 5.22
C VAL A 162 13.26 -16.42 6.16
N SER A 163 14.28 -16.03 6.91
CA SER A 163 15.00 -16.92 7.83
C SER A 163 14.64 -16.58 9.28
N PRO A 164 14.54 -17.59 10.17
CA PRO A 164 14.39 -17.33 11.59
C PRO A 164 15.64 -16.61 12.11
N VAL A 165 15.43 -15.59 12.93
CA VAL A 165 16.48 -14.85 13.64
C VAL A 165 16.79 -15.58 14.94
N GLN A 166 18.05 -15.74 15.31
CA GLN A 166 18.41 -16.46 16.55
C GLN A 166 17.75 -15.81 17.79
N GLY A 167 17.16 -16.64 18.66
CA GLY A 167 16.49 -16.18 19.88
C GLY A 167 15.04 -15.71 19.69
N ALA A 168 14.53 -15.67 18.46
CA ALA A 168 13.14 -15.36 18.15
C ALA A 168 12.47 -16.55 17.43
N GLY A 169 11.19 -16.81 17.69
CA GLY A 169 10.48 -18.01 17.23
C GLY A 169 10.61 -18.32 15.74
N GLU A 170 10.42 -19.61 15.38
CA GLU A 170 10.72 -20.17 14.05
C GLU A 170 9.93 -19.56 12.88
N GLN A 171 8.83 -18.85 13.16
CA GLN A 171 7.91 -18.36 12.14
C GLN A 171 8.40 -17.07 11.48
N THR A 172 8.46 -17.09 10.14
CA THR A 172 8.84 -15.97 9.29
C THR A 172 7.63 -15.39 8.56
N ALA A 173 7.77 -14.19 8.00
CA ALA A 173 6.70 -13.55 7.25
C ALA A 173 6.25 -14.43 6.07
N LEU A 174 7.18 -14.97 5.29
CA LEU A 174 6.84 -15.84 4.17
C LEU A 174 6.24 -17.17 4.62
N SER A 175 6.71 -17.78 5.72
CA SER A 175 6.13 -19.04 6.20
C SER A 175 4.70 -18.84 6.70
N ALA A 176 4.45 -17.75 7.45
CA ALA A 176 3.10 -17.37 7.90
C ALA A 176 2.18 -17.04 6.72
N LEU A 177 2.66 -16.31 5.71
CA LEU A 177 1.86 -16.00 4.52
C LEU A 177 1.57 -17.24 3.66
N LYS A 178 2.48 -18.22 3.63
CA LYS A 178 2.24 -19.51 2.98
C LYS A 178 1.12 -20.27 3.70
N GLN A 179 1.13 -20.28 5.03
CA GLN A 179 0.06 -20.88 5.85
C GLN A 179 -1.26 -20.12 5.69
N ALA A 180 -1.25 -18.78 5.66
CA ALA A 180 -2.43 -17.96 5.38
C ALA A 180 -3.05 -18.33 4.02
N GLY A 181 -2.23 -18.56 2.99
CA GLY A 181 -2.70 -19.04 1.69
C GLY A 181 -3.39 -20.41 1.73
N GLN A 182 -2.98 -21.30 2.63
CA GLN A 182 -3.64 -22.60 2.84
C GLN A 182 -4.99 -22.47 3.56
N HIS A 183 -5.17 -21.41 4.35
CA HIS A 183 -6.41 -21.07 5.04
C HIS A 183 -7.29 -20.06 4.26
N ALA A 184 -6.89 -19.66 3.05
CA ALA A 184 -7.68 -18.72 2.25
C ALA A 184 -8.86 -19.45 1.61
N HIS A 185 -10.08 -19.03 1.93
CA HIS A 185 -11.33 -19.60 1.43
C HIS A 185 -12.04 -18.70 0.42
N THR A 186 -11.67 -17.42 0.38
CA THR A 186 -12.21 -16.45 -0.58
C THR A 186 -11.14 -15.95 -1.54
N THR A 187 -11.57 -15.52 -2.72
CA THR A 187 -10.71 -14.87 -3.72
C THR A 187 -10.05 -13.60 -3.16
N GLY A 188 -10.77 -12.85 -2.32
CA GLY A 188 -10.24 -11.70 -1.60
C GLY A 188 -9.13 -12.04 -0.59
N GLN A 189 -9.28 -13.11 0.19
CA GLN A 189 -8.23 -13.59 1.10
C GLN A 189 -6.98 -14.03 0.33
N ALA A 190 -7.15 -14.77 -0.77
CA ALA A 190 -6.04 -15.15 -1.63
C ALA A 190 -5.33 -13.93 -2.24
N ALA A 191 -6.09 -12.91 -2.68
CA ALA A 191 -5.54 -11.66 -3.18
C ALA A 191 -4.74 -10.89 -2.12
N GLN A 192 -5.23 -10.84 -0.87
CA GLN A 192 -4.48 -10.24 0.26
C GLN A 192 -3.16 -10.96 0.53
N VAL A 193 -3.15 -12.29 0.45
CA VAL A 193 -1.93 -13.09 0.61
C VAL A 193 -0.92 -12.78 -0.49
N LEU A 194 -1.36 -12.73 -1.76
CA LEU A 194 -0.49 -12.38 -2.89
C LEU A 194 0.12 -10.98 -2.74
N LEU A 195 -0.69 -9.98 -2.36
CA LEU A 195 -0.22 -8.62 -2.11
C LEU A 195 0.81 -8.60 -0.98
N ALA A 196 0.51 -9.24 0.15
CA ALA A 196 1.41 -9.29 1.30
C ALA A 196 2.74 -9.99 0.97
N GLN A 197 2.71 -11.09 0.21
CA GLN A 197 3.92 -11.77 -0.26
C GLN A 197 4.73 -10.86 -1.19
N ALA A 198 4.08 -10.16 -2.12
CA ALA A 198 4.76 -9.22 -3.01
C ALA A 198 5.48 -8.10 -2.24
N ILE A 199 4.87 -7.57 -1.17
CA ILE A 199 5.51 -6.59 -0.28
C ILE A 199 6.75 -7.18 0.38
N VAL A 200 6.67 -8.42 0.89
CA VAL A 200 7.82 -9.09 1.54
C VAL A 200 8.96 -9.31 0.55
N TRP A 201 8.68 -9.82 -0.66
CA TRP A 201 9.69 -10.02 -1.69
C TRP A 201 10.33 -8.71 -2.15
N ARG A 202 9.56 -7.61 -2.26
CA ARG A 202 10.11 -6.28 -2.51
C ARG A 202 11.10 -5.88 -1.41
N ARG A 203 10.71 -6.02 -0.14
CA ARG A 203 11.57 -5.67 1.02
C ARG A 203 12.86 -6.50 1.07
N LEU A 204 12.83 -7.72 0.51
CA LEU A 204 14.01 -8.57 0.35
C LEU A 204 14.91 -8.18 -0.83
N GLY A 205 14.49 -7.24 -1.67
CA GLY A 205 15.19 -6.86 -2.89
C GLY A 205 14.91 -7.79 -4.09
N ASP A 206 14.05 -8.80 -3.95
CA ASP A 206 13.66 -9.68 -5.05
C ASP A 206 12.47 -9.08 -5.82
N GLY A 207 12.79 -8.07 -6.64
CA GLY A 207 11.80 -7.44 -7.49
C GLY A 207 11.20 -8.38 -8.55
N VAL A 208 11.90 -9.46 -8.93
CA VAL A 208 11.39 -10.43 -9.91
C VAL A 208 10.22 -11.20 -9.31
N GLN A 209 10.38 -11.73 -8.10
CA GLN A 209 9.29 -12.41 -7.39
C GLN A 209 8.15 -11.46 -7.04
N ALA A 210 8.46 -10.24 -6.58
CA ALA A 210 7.44 -9.23 -6.29
C ALA A 210 6.56 -8.94 -7.53
N ARG A 211 7.16 -8.67 -8.69
CA ARG A 211 6.43 -8.43 -9.94
C ARG A 211 5.67 -9.66 -10.43
N ARG A 212 6.21 -10.87 -10.25
CA ARG A 212 5.50 -12.11 -10.59
C ARG A 212 4.20 -12.24 -9.80
N LEU A 213 4.25 -12.00 -8.49
CA LEU A 213 3.08 -12.05 -7.61
C LEU A 213 2.08 -10.94 -7.92
N LEU A 214 2.55 -9.73 -8.23
CA LEU A 214 1.68 -8.64 -8.72
C LEU A 214 0.95 -9.02 -10.01
N LYS A 215 1.66 -9.65 -10.96
CA LYS A 215 1.04 -10.14 -12.20
C LYS A 215 -0.03 -11.20 -11.91
N GLN A 216 0.23 -12.13 -10.99
CA GLN A 216 -0.75 -13.13 -10.56
C GLN A 216 -1.97 -12.48 -9.89
N LEU A 217 -1.75 -11.51 -9.00
CA LEU A 217 -2.80 -10.74 -8.35
C LEU A 217 -3.69 -10.03 -9.38
N LYS A 218 -3.08 -9.38 -10.37
CA LYS A 218 -3.80 -8.71 -11.47
C LYS A 218 -4.61 -9.68 -12.32
N GLN A 219 -4.04 -10.84 -12.66
CA GLN A 219 -4.74 -11.90 -13.41
C GLN A 219 -5.94 -12.45 -12.63
N GLN A 220 -5.75 -12.76 -11.34
CA GLN A 220 -6.82 -13.25 -10.47
C GLN A 220 -7.99 -12.26 -10.41
N ARG A 221 -7.69 -10.97 -10.29
CA ARG A 221 -8.69 -9.90 -10.27
C ARG A 221 -9.43 -9.70 -11.61
N HIS A 222 -8.78 -9.99 -12.75
CA HIS A 222 -9.45 -9.90 -14.05
C HIS A 222 -10.38 -11.09 -14.33
N HIS A 223 -10.07 -12.27 -13.82
CA HIS A 223 -10.83 -13.51 -14.10
C HIS A 223 -11.96 -13.79 -13.10
N GLN A 224 -11.92 -13.18 -11.92
CA GLN A 224 -12.92 -13.34 -10.88
C GLN A 224 -13.32 -11.94 -10.43
N GLN A 225 -14.62 -11.60 -10.44
CA GLN A 225 -15.08 -10.38 -9.77
C GLN A 225 -14.71 -10.49 -8.29
N VAL A 226 -13.62 -9.84 -7.90
CA VAL A 226 -13.28 -9.60 -6.50
C VAL A 226 -14.06 -8.35 -6.13
N ASP A 227 -15.28 -8.52 -5.65
CA ASP A 227 -16.13 -7.39 -5.28
C ASP A 227 -15.45 -6.48 -4.25
N GLY A 228 -15.48 -5.17 -4.52
CA GLY A 228 -15.42 -4.13 -3.50
C GLY A 228 -14.10 -3.97 -2.74
N ASN A 229 -12.93 -4.25 -3.33
CA ASN A 229 -11.67 -3.95 -2.65
C ASN A 229 -10.79 -2.94 -3.41
N ASP A 230 -11.32 -1.73 -3.60
CA ASP A 230 -10.60 -0.55 -4.12
C ASP A 230 -9.25 -0.32 -3.40
N PHE A 231 -9.13 -0.74 -2.14
CA PHE A 231 -7.87 -0.69 -1.39
C PHE A 231 -6.81 -1.63 -1.98
N LEU A 232 -7.16 -2.89 -2.30
CA LEU A 232 -6.24 -3.81 -2.98
C LEU A 232 -5.82 -3.25 -4.35
N ASP A 233 -6.74 -2.60 -5.05
CA ASP A 233 -6.49 -1.99 -6.36
C ASP A 233 -5.47 -0.85 -6.24
N ALA A 234 -5.67 0.05 -5.28
CA ALA A 234 -4.75 1.15 -5.00
C ALA A 234 -3.37 0.62 -4.55
N MET A 235 -3.33 -0.35 -3.62
CA MET A 235 -2.08 -0.92 -3.13
C MET A 235 -1.31 -1.71 -4.18
N GLU A 236 -1.99 -2.42 -5.08
CA GLU A 236 -1.37 -3.11 -6.21
C GLU A 236 -0.67 -2.11 -7.14
N GLN A 237 -1.35 -1.02 -7.51
CA GLN A 237 -0.76 0.05 -8.32
C GLN A 237 0.41 0.75 -7.62
N ILE A 238 0.28 1.06 -6.33
CA ILE A 238 1.38 1.65 -5.55
C ILE A 238 2.56 0.68 -5.46
N LEU A 239 2.32 -0.61 -5.26
CA LEU A 239 3.40 -1.60 -5.19
C LEU A 239 4.08 -1.83 -6.54
N ALA A 240 3.34 -1.73 -7.65
CA ALA A 240 3.92 -1.70 -9.00
C ALA A 240 4.82 -0.46 -9.19
N ALA A 241 4.39 0.72 -8.72
CA ALA A 241 5.20 1.94 -8.75
C ALA A 241 6.46 1.82 -7.87
N TRP A 242 6.36 1.19 -6.71
CA TRP A 242 7.52 0.85 -5.88
C TRP A 242 8.50 -0.06 -6.61
N CYS A 243 8.01 -1.10 -7.29
CA CYS A 243 8.86 -1.99 -8.09
C CYS A 243 9.59 -1.24 -9.22
N ALA A 244 8.93 -0.27 -9.86
CA ALA A 244 9.55 0.59 -10.86
C ALA A 244 10.63 1.51 -10.25
N TYR A 245 10.34 2.10 -9.07
CA TYR A 245 11.30 2.92 -8.34
C TYR A 245 12.55 2.13 -7.93
N ASP A 246 12.39 0.90 -7.43
CA ASP A 246 13.51 0.01 -7.07
C ASP A 246 14.40 -0.32 -8.27
N GLN A 247 13.81 -0.36 -9.48
CA GLN A 247 14.53 -0.53 -10.74
C GLN A 247 15.14 0.77 -11.29
N ARG A 248 14.99 1.89 -10.58
CA ARG A 248 15.36 3.24 -11.01
C ARG A 248 14.61 3.74 -12.25
N ASP A 249 13.46 3.16 -12.58
CA ASP A 249 12.57 3.69 -13.60
C ASP A 249 11.64 4.75 -12.99
N LEU A 250 12.21 5.94 -12.78
CA LEU A 250 11.49 7.08 -12.21
C LEU A 250 10.33 7.55 -13.10
N GLY A 251 10.43 7.33 -14.41
CA GLY A 251 9.40 7.70 -15.38
C GLY A 251 8.15 6.84 -15.20
N LEU A 252 8.33 5.51 -15.19
CA LEU A 252 7.25 4.57 -14.94
C LEU A 252 6.65 4.73 -13.54
N ALA A 253 7.50 4.86 -12.51
CA ALA A 253 7.03 5.10 -11.14
C ALA A 253 6.16 6.37 -11.04
N SER A 254 6.60 7.48 -11.65
CA SER A 254 5.82 8.72 -11.71
C SER A 254 4.48 8.51 -12.43
N SER A 255 4.51 7.84 -13.60
CA SER A 255 3.33 7.61 -14.43
C SER A 255 2.26 6.81 -13.67
N LEU A 256 2.66 5.73 -13.00
CA LEU A 256 1.75 4.90 -12.20
C LEU A 256 1.12 5.68 -11.03
N LEU A 257 1.90 6.51 -10.35
CA LEU A 257 1.39 7.31 -9.23
C LEU A 257 0.44 8.42 -9.69
N THR A 258 0.73 9.06 -10.82
CA THR A 258 -0.16 10.04 -11.45
C THR A 258 -1.42 9.39 -12.01
N GLN A 259 -1.34 8.17 -12.55
CA GLN A 259 -2.51 7.40 -12.97
C GLN A 259 -3.45 7.13 -11.80
N LEU A 260 -2.91 6.69 -10.65
CA LEU A 260 -3.71 6.47 -9.45
C LEU A 260 -4.39 7.76 -8.97
N GLN A 261 -3.68 8.90 -9.00
CA GLN A 261 -4.22 10.21 -8.64
C GLN A 261 -5.41 10.64 -9.52
N ASN A 262 -5.36 10.28 -10.80
CA ASN A 262 -6.38 10.64 -11.79
C ASN A 262 -7.47 9.56 -11.95
N HIS A 263 -7.39 8.45 -11.21
CA HIS A 263 -8.35 7.36 -11.34
C HIS A 263 -9.66 7.68 -10.59
N HIS A 264 -10.77 7.81 -11.33
CA HIS A 264 -12.06 8.29 -10.79
C HIS A 264 -12.59 7.46 -9.61
N GLN A 265 -12.36 6.15 -9.60
CA GLN A 265 -12.76 5.26 -8.48
C GLN A 265 -11.81 5.33 -7.28
N LEU A 266 -10.50 5.49 -7.50
CA LEU A 266 -9.49 5.30 -6.45
C LEU A 266 -9.04 6.63 -5.82
N VAL A 267 -9.33 7.77 -6.47
CA VAL A 267 -8.98 9.10 -5.96
C VAL A 267 -9.58 9.39 -4.58
N GLY A 268 -10.72 8.78 -4.24
CA GLY A 268 -11.30 8.86 -2.90
C GLY A 268 -10.38 8.27 -1.82
N LEU A 269 -9.71 7.16 -2.11
CA LEU A 269 -8.76 6.54 -1.19
C LEU A 269 -7.51 7.39 -0.97
N LEU A 270 -7.02 8.05 -2.02
CA LEU A 270 -5.94 9.03 -1.90
C LEU A 270 -6.33 10.27 -1.09
N ARG A 271 -7.63 10.55 -0.91
CA ARG A 271 -8.09 11.66 -0.08
C ARG A 271 -8.35 11.24 1.37
N TYR A 272 -8.88 10.05 1.59
CA TYR A 272 -9.46 9.68 2.89
C TYR A 272 -8.82 8.45 3.56
N HIS A 273 -8.11 7.59 2.83
CA HIS A 273 -7.53 6.38 3.40
C HIS A 273 -6.07 6.63 3.84
N PRO A 274 -5.77 6.69 5.14
CA PRO A 274 -4.47 7.16 5.63
C PRO A 274 -3.30 6.25 5.21
N THR A 275 -3.48 4.93 5.18
CA THR A 275 -2.44 4.00 4.68
C THR A 275 -2.12 4.19 3.20
N ILE A 276 -3.14 4.35 2.33
CA ILE A 276 -2.95 4.61 0.90
C ILE A 276 -2.26 5.95 0.70
N ARG A 277 -2.69 6.98 1.43
CA ARG A 277 -2.06 8.31 1.44
C ARG A 277 -0.60 8.24 1.83
N PHE A 278 -0.27 7.56 2.93
CA PHE A 278 1.12 7.38 3.36
C PHE A 278 1.96 6.73 2.25
N GLU A 279 1.55 5.57 1.75
CA GLU A 279 2.32 4.82 0.76
C GLU A 279 2.50 5.60 -0.55
N TRP A 280 1.45 6.28 -1.02
CA TRP A 280 1.50 7.12 -2.22
C TRP A 280 2.41 8.34 -2.04
N HIS A 281 2.18 9.13 -0.98
CA HIS A 281 2.96 10.34 -0.73
C HIS A 281 4.43 10.03 -0.47
N ASN A 282 4.73 8.99 0.32
CA ASN A 282 6.09 8.59 0.62
C ASN A 282 6.86 8.18 -0.64
N LEU A 283 6.24 7.38 -1.52
CA LEU A 283 6.86 6.99 -2.78
C LEU A 283 6.99 8.17 -3.76
N PHE A 284 5.94 8.99 -3.90
CA PHE A 284 5.97 10.13 -4.82
C PHE A 284 7.05 11.14 -4.39
N ALA A 285 7.21 11.37 -3.09
CA ALA A 285 8.31 12.15 -2.54
C ALA A 285 9.68 11.56 -2.88
N LEU A 286 9.87 10.24 -2.71
CA LEU A 286 11.12 9.57 -3.08
C LEU A 286 11.46 9.73 -4.58
N VAL A 287 10.45 9.63 -5.45
CA VAL A 287 10.62 9.84 -6.90
C VAL A 287 11.04 11.28 -7.21
N LEU A 288 10.37 12.27 -6.63
CA LEU A 288 10.69 13.68 -6.80
C LEU A 288 12.09 14.03 -6.27
N ARG A 289 12.43 13.54 -5.08
CA ARG A 289 13.79 13.66 -4.51
C ARG A 289 14.84 13.08 -5.45
N SER A 290 14.62 11.88 -5.97
CA SER A 290 15.55 11.24 -6.91
C SER A 290 15.70 12.04 -8.22
N LYS A 291 14.62 12.63 -8.74
CA LYS A 291 14.70 13.53 -9.91
C LYS A 291 15.49 14.80 -9.62
N ALA A 292 15.19 15.47 -8.50
CA ALA A 292 15.86 16.68 -8.08
C ALA A 292 17.38 16.48 -7.91
N LEU A 293 17.77 15.40 -7.22
CA LEU A 293 19.19 15.07 -6.99
C LEU A 293 19.90 14.56 -8.26
N GLY A 294 19.19 13.92 -9.18
CA GLY A 294 19.77 13.45 -10.44
C GLY A 294 19.98 14.56 -11.48
N GLN A 295 19.31 15.70 -11.32
CA GLN A 295 19.31 16.81 -12.28
C GLN A 295 19.39 18.15 -11.55
N THR A 296 20.36 18.31 -10.66
CA THR A 296 20.46 19.48 -9.76
C THR A 296 20.54 20.83 -10.50
N THR A 297 21.02 20.82 -11.76
CA THR A 297 21.13 22.02 -12.61
C THR A 297 19.88 22.30 -13.44
N ALA A 298 18.86 21.44 -13.41
CA ALA A 298 17.62 21.67 -14.15
C ALA A 298 16.80 22.79 -13.50
N THR A 299 16.11 23.57 -14.33
CA THR A 299 15.25 24.69 -13.86
C THR A 299 14.16 24.23 -12.90
N GLU A 300 13.67 23.01 -13.06
CA GLU A 300 12.61 22.41 -12.27
C GLU A 300 13.10 21.72 -10.98
N ALA A 301 14.42 21.58 -10.79
CA ALA A 301 14.99 20.80 -9.69
C ALA A 301 14.59 21.34 -8.31
N ILE A 302 14.55 22.67 -8.16
CA ILE A 302 14.08 23.33 -6.94
C ILE A 302 12.59 23.03 -6.69
N GLY A 303 11.77 23.05 -7.75
CA GLY A 303 10.35 22.72 -7.65
C GLY A 303 10.12 21.26 -7.24
N TRP A 304 10.89 20.32 -7.79
CA TRP A 304 10.84 18.91 -7.38
C TRP A 304 11.33 18.72 -5.94
N ALA A 305 12.36 19.44 -5.51
CA ALA A 305 12.87 19.40 -4.15
C ALA A 305 11.80 19.85 -3.14
N GLN A 306 11.15 20.99 -3.38
CA GLN A 306 10.08 21.51 -2.54
C GLN A 306 8.87 20.57 -2.49
N ALA A 307 8.41 20.09 -3.65
CA ALA A 307 7.29 19.15 -3.73
C ALA A 307 7.61 17.83 -3.02
N SER A 308 8.87 17.36 -3.08
CA SER A 308 9.31 16.18 -2.33
C SER A 308 9.14 16.35 -0.83
N LEU A 309 9.55 17.50 -0.26
CA LEU A 309 9.43 17.74 1.17
C LEU A 309 7.97 17.81 1.61
N GLN A 310 7.13 18.53 0.86
CA GLN A 310 5.68 18.61 1.12
C GLN A 310 5.01 17.23 1.12
N HIS A 311 5.39 16.36 0.18
CA HIS A 311 4.85 15.00 0.16
C HIS A 311 5.37 14.13 1.31
N PHE A 312 6.62 14.27 1.75
CA PHE A 312 7.08 13.57 2.95
C PHE A 312 6.33 14.04 4.21
N GLU A 313 6.05 15.33 4.35
CA GLU A 313 5.22 15.87 5.45
C GLU A 313 3.80 15.29 5.41
N GLN A 314 3.18 15.24 4.23
CA GLN A 314 1.86 14.63 4.04
C GLN A 314 1.86 13.12 4.34
N ALA A 315 2.93 12.42 3.98
CA ALA A 315 3.11 11.02 4.34
C ALA A 315 3.18 10.86 5.87
N LEU A 316 4.03 11.64 6.54
CA LEU A 316 4.18 11.58 7.99
C LEU A 316 2.86 11.88 8.72
N ALA A 317 2.11 12.89 8.27
CA ALA A 317 0.77 13.17 8.81
C ALA A 317 -0.17 11.97 8.63
N ALA A 318 -0.24 11.38 7.43
CA ALA A 318 -1.08 10.22 7.16
C ALA A 318 -0.67 8.97 7.98
N ALA A 319 0.62 8.83 8.32
CA ALA A 319 1.08 7.76 9.19
C ALA A 319 0.51 7.90 10.62
N PHE A 320 0.48 9.12 11.17
CA PHE A 320 -0.14 9.38 12.48
C PHE A 320 -1.65 9.21 12.44
N GLU A 321 -2.32 9.64 11.36
CA GLU A 321 -3.76 9.41 11.17
C GLU A 321 -4.13 7.92 11.14
N SER A 322 -3.23 7.05 10.66
CA SER A 322 -3.40 5.59 10.67
C SER A 322 -2.90 4.90 11.95
N ALA A 323 -2.44 5.65 12.94
CA ALA A 323 -1.80 5.14 14.16
C ALA A 323 -0.68 4.11 13.88
N SER A 324 0.03 4.26 12.76
CA SER A 324 1.10 3.35 12.35
C SER A 324 2.47 3.92 12.70
N MET A 325 3.03 3.46 13.82
CA MET A 325 4.40 3.84 14.23
C MET A 325 5.44 3.46 13.18
N ASP A 326 5.33 2.28 12.56
CA ASP A 326 6.24 1.82 11.49
C ASP A 326 6.24 2.77 10.29
N ALA A 327 5.06 3.29 9.91
CA ALA A 327 4.93 4.25 8.83
C ALA A 327 5.49 5.62 9.25
N ALA A 328 5.22 6.06 10.48
CA ALA A 328 5.69 7.34 11.00
C ALA A 328 7.22 7.36 11.10
N GLN A 329 7.83 6.25 11.55
CA GLN A 329 9.28 6.05 11.56
C GLN A 329 9.87 6.22 10.15
N GLN A 330 9.31 5.55 9.15
CA GLN A 330 9.76 5.65 7.77
C GLN A 330 9.59 7.07 7.20
N GLY A 331 8.44 7.69 7.44
CA GLY A 331 8.15 9.06 6.99
C GLY A 331 9.13 10.07 7.59
N ALA A 332 9.38 10.00 8.90
CA ALA A 332 10.31 10.89 9.59
C ALA A 332 11.75 10.71 9.12
N ALA A 333 12.23 9.46 9.00
CA ALA A 333 13.58 9.19 8.49
C ALA A 333 13.78 9.72 7.06
N ASN A 334 12.80 9.47 6.18
CA ASN A 334 12.87 9.92 4.79
C ASN A 334 12.80 11.44 4.67
N LEU A 335 11.95 12.10 5.47
CA LEU A 335 11.86 13.56 5.53
C LEU A 335 13.20 14.17 5.95
N GLY A 336 13.75 13.73 7.09
CA GLY A 336 15.04 14.25 7.58
C GLY A 336 16.16 14.05 6.57
N MET A 337 16.28 12.86 5.99
CA MET A 337 17.30 12.59 4.98
C MET A 337 17.11 13.42 3.70
N ALA A 338 15.86 13.66 3.29
CA ALA A 338 15.55 14.50 2.13
C ALA A 338 15.94 15.97 2.37
N MET A 339 15.62 16.52 3.55
CA MET A 339 15.98 17.89 3.92
C MET A 339 17.49 18.10 3.81
N TRP A 340 18.28 17.22 4.42
CA TRP A 340 19.73 17.31 4.38
C TRP A 340 20.28 17.16 2.96
N LEU A 341 19.89 16.11 2.22
CA LEU A 341 20.41 15.87 0.86
C LEU A 341 20.11 17.02 -0.10
N LEU A 342 18.88 17.54 -0.07
CA LEU A 342 18.47 18.63 -0.97
C LEU A 342 19.21 19.92 -0.62
N HIS A 343 19.46 20.19 0.66
CA HIS A 343 20.29 21.33 1.08
C HIS A 343 21.74 21.18 0.62
N GLN A 344 22.35 20.00 0.82
CA GLN A 344 23.74 19.74 0.39
C GLN A 344 23.95 19.94 -1.11
N CYS A 345 22.91 19.73 -1.92
CA CYS A 345 22.95 19.98 -3.37
C CYS A 345 22.55 21.40 -3.78
N GLY A 346 22.36 22.32 -2.83
CA GLY A 346 21.97 23.71 -3.11
C GLY A 346 20.54 23.88 -3.64
N LEU A 347 19.67 22.89 -3.44
CA LEU A 347 18.28 22.90 -3.93
C LEU A 347 17.29 23.51 -2.94
N LEU A 348 17.74 23.79 -1.71
CA LEU A 348 16.97 24.48 -0.68
C LEU A 348 17.65 25.81 -0.34
N SER A 349 16.85 26.87 -0.25
CA SER A 349 17.29 28.19 0.21
C SER A 349 17.01 28.36 1.71
N GLY A 350 17.76 29.24 2.37
CA GLY A 350 17.56 29.59 3.77
C GLY A 350 18.62 29.06 4.72
N GLU A 351 18.27 28.97 6.01
CA GLU A 351 19.13 28.44 7.06
C GLU A 351 19.45 26.95 6.83
N ASP A 352 20.61 26.51 7.33
CA ASP A 352 21.02 25.11 7.24
C ASP A 352 20.02 24.20 7.99
N PRO A 353 19.26 23.34 7.28
CA PRO A 353 18.27 22.47 7.90
C PRO A 353 18.90 21.23 8.55
N THR A 354 20.23 21.09 8.58
CA THR A 354 20.92 19.90 9.11
C THR A 354 20.50 19.57 10.55
N PRO A 355 20.42 20.52 11.50
CA PRO A 355 19.92 20.21 12.85
C PRO A 355 18.50 19.65 12.84
N GLN A 356 17.60 20.24 12.04
CA GLN A 356 16.21 19.78 11.91
C GLN A 356 16.10 18.41 11.23
N ALA A 357 16.94 18.15 10.22
CA ALA A 357 17.06 16.84 9.59
C ALA A 357 17.44 15.76 10.61
N VAL A 358 18.40 16.08 11.49
CA VAL A 358 18.84 15.18 12.58
C VAL A 358 17.73 14.98 13.61
N GLN A 359 16.94 16.00 13.94
CA GLN A 359 15.76 15.85 14.80
C GLN A 359 14.73 14.87 14.23
N TYR A 360 14.44 14.93 12.92
CA TYR A 360 13.52 13.98 12.29
C TYR A 360 14.06 12.54 12.27
N ILE A 361 15.36 12.36 12.02
CA ILE A 361 15.98 11.04 12.07
C ILE A 361 16.01 10.50 13.51
N ALA A 362 16.33 11.34 14.49
CA ALA A 362 16.28 10.98 15.90
C ALA A 362 14.85 10.68 16.39
N PHE A 363 13.85 11.41 15.89
CA PHE A 363 12.45 11.11 16.14
C PHE A 363 12.03 9.75 15.58
N SER A 364 12.48 9.42 14.36
CA SER A 364 12.33 8.08 13.79
C SER A 364 12.94 7.00 14.69
N GLU A 365 14.16 7.24 15.20
CA GLU A 365 14.82 6.31 16.12
C GLU A 365 14.08 6.16 17.44
N TRP A 366 13.54 7.26 17.97
CA TRP A 366 12.72 7.26 19.17
C TRP A 366 11.44 6.45 18.98
N LEU A 367 10.74 6.62 17.85
CA LEU A 367 9.56 5.83 17.49
C LEU A 367 9.86 4.33 17.41
N CYS A 368 11.03 3.96 16.87
CA CYS A 368 11.48 2.57 16.84
C CYS A 368 11.56 2.00 18.27
N ARG A 369 12.16 2.74 19.20
CA ARG A 369 12.30 2.32 20.61
C ARG A 369 10.97 2.23 21.35
N GLN A 370 9.99 3.09 21.04
CA GLN A 370 8.67 3.05 21.70
C GLN A 370 7.82 1.84 21.30
N SER A 371 8.13 1.19 20.17
CA SER A 371 7.28 0.11 19.64
C SER A 371 7.74 -1.29 20.06
N ASP A 372 8.64 -1.40 21.06
CA ASP A 372 9.38 -2.62 21.43
C ASP A 372 10.05 -3.30 20.22
N GLN A 373 10.31 -2.52 19.17
CA GLN A 373 10.90 -2.98 17.93
C GLN A 373 12.41 -2.99 18.05
N VAL A 374 12.99 -4.19 17.97
CA VAL A 374 14.43 -4.38 17.82
C VAL A 374 14.85 -3.85 16.44
N HIS A 375 15.48 -2.66 16.42
CA HIS A 375 16.05 -1.93 15.28
C HIS A 375 16.03 -2.66 13.92
N HIS A 376 14.99 -2.43 13.10
CA HIS A 376 14.78 -3.22 11.88
C HIS A 376 15.65 -2.83 10.68
N SER A 377 16.22 -1.63 10.70
CA SER A 377 16.92 -1.06 9.54
C SER A 377 18.15 -0.30 10.00
N ALA A 378 19.26 -0.50 9.29
CA ALA A 378 20.46 0.30 9.47
C ALA A 378 20.34 1.70 8.83
N TRP A 379 19.18 2.07 8.25
CA TRP A 379 19.04 3.35 7.55
C TRP A 379 19.24 4.57 8.45
N ASN A 380 18.65 4.63 9.65
CA ASN A 380 18.85 5.76 10.55
C ASN A 380 20.33 5.97 10.94
N PRO A 381 21.07 4.95 11.44
CA PRO A 381 22.48 5.12 11.73
C PRO A 381 23.30 5.44 10.47
N LEU A 382 22.95 4.87 9.30
CA LEU A 382 23.58 5.24 8.03
C LEU A 382 23.34 6.69 7.65
N TYR A 383 22.13 7.22 7.84
CA TYR A 383 21.82 8.62 7.55
C TYR A 383 22.60 9.56 8.46
N LEU A 384 22.68 9.25 9.77
CA LEU A 384 23.47 10.04 10.72
C LEU A 384 24.96 10.01 10.39
N MET A 385 25.52 8.86 10.04
CA MET A 385 26.91 8.73 9.59
C MET A 385 27.18 9.53 8.30
N ARG A 386 26.24 9.50 7.34
CA ARG A 386 26.32 10.29 6.10
C ARG A 386 26.27 11.78 6.38
N ILE A 387 25.39 12.24 7.28
CA ILE A 387 25.33 13.64 7.71
C ILE A 387 26.65 14.05 8.37
N ALA A 388 27.14 13.23 9.30
CA ALA A 388 28.38 13.48 10.02
C ALA A 388 29.59 13.63 9.07
N ARG A 389 29.71 12.70 8.12
CA ARG A 389 30.75 12.71 7.09
C ARG A 389 30.56 13.83 6.08
N GLY A 390 29.34 14.10 5.65
CA GLY A 390 29.07 15.11 4.62
C GLY A 390 29.25 16.56 5.08
N HIS A 391 29.44 16.79 6.39
CA HIS A 391 29.94 18.06 6.90
C HIS A 391 31.40 18.36 6.50
N CYS A 392 32.15 17.33 6.08
CA CYS A 392 33.52 17.49 5.62
C CYS A 392 33.56 17.92 4.13
N GLN A 393 34.32 18.97 3.82
CA GLN A 393 34.65 19.32 2.44
C GLN A 393 35.85 18.48 1.96
N GLY A 394 35.56 17.27 1.46
CA GLY A 394 36.57 16.38 0.87
C GLY A 394 36.64 16.52 -0.66
N GLY A 395 37.85 16.59 -1.21
CA GLY A 395 38.09 16.45 -2.64
C GLY A 395 38.08 14.99 -3.10
N GLU A 396 38.12 14.74 -4.40
CA GLU A 396 38.35 13.39 -4.94
C GLU A 396 39.76 12.92 -4.61
N SER A 397 39.88 11.68 -4.14
CA SER A 397 41.14 10.97 -3.82
C SER A 397 42.10 11.82 -2.97
N PRO A 398 41.68 12.25 -1.76
CA PRO A 398 42.54 13.06 -0.89
C PRO A 398 43.77 12.25 -0.46
N THR A 399 44.87 12.92 -0.12
CA THR A 399 45.98 12.24 0.57
C THR A 399 45.50 11.75 1.94
N LEU A 400 46.10 10.68 2.47
CA LEU A 400 45.74 10.20 3.80
C LEU A 400 45.89 11.27 4.89
N ALA A 401 46.89 12.15 4.74
CA ALA A 401 47.10 13.27 5.66
C ALA A 401 45.95 14.29 5.60
N ALA A 402 45.55 14.73 4.39
CA ALA A 402 44.43 15.67 4.22
C ALA A 402 43.10 15.04 4.69
N PHE A 403 42.90 13.75 4.41
CA PHE A 403 41.73 13.02 4.85
C PHE A 403 41.59 12.97 6.38
N ARG A 404 42.70 12.75 7.10
CA ARG A 404 42.71 12.75 8.57
C ARG A 404 42.50 14.13 9.20
N GLN A 405 42.71 15.21 8.44
CA GLN A 405 42.43 16.58 8.89
C GLN A 405 40.95 16.95 8.78
N LEU A 406 40.13 16.15 8.09
CA LEU A 406 38.69 16.36 8.03
C LEU A 406 38.07 16.25 9.42
N THR A 407 37.09 17.09 9.72
CA THR A 407 36.40 17.14 11.02
C THR A 407 34.94 16.71 10.86
N PRO A 408 34.64 15.40 10.83
CA PRO A 408 33.26 14.92 10.80
C PRO A 408 32.54 15.30 12.09
N ILE A 409 31.22 15.50 12.02
CA ILE A 409 30.42 15.78 13.21
C ILE A 409 30.45 14.56 14.12
N THR A 410 30.71 14.75 15.42
CA THR A 410 30.77 13.63 16.37
C THR A 410 29.36 13.12 16.73
N PRO A 411 29.21 11.86 17.19
CA PRO A 411 27.92 11.38 17.69
C PRO A 411 27.33 12.28 18.78
N ASN A 412 28.18 12.76 19.70
CA ASN A 412 27.77 13.67 20.78
C ASN A 412 27.26 15.03 20.27
N ALA A 413 27.88 15.58 19.22
CA ALA A 413 27.40 16.81 18.60
C ALA A 413 26.04 16.61 17.91
N LEU A 414 25.82 15.48 17.23
CA LEU A 414 24.49 15.17 16.67
C LEU A 414 23.42 14.98 17.76
N ARG A 415 23.78 14.42 18.93
CA ARG A 415 22.86 14.33 20.07
C ARG A 415 22.38 15.70 20.56
N GLN A 416 23.22 16.73 20.50
CA GLN A 416 22.80 18.08 20.86
C GLN A 416 21.72 18.63 19.91
N TRP A 417 21.84 18.35 18.61
CA TRP A 417 20.83 18.73 17.63
C TRP A 417 19.56 17.90 17.73
N ALA A 418 19.67 16.63 18.11
CA ALA A 418 18.55 15.70 18.19
C ALA A 418 17.47 16.04 19.23
N ASN A 419 17.71 16.99 20.15
CA ASN A 419 16.77 17.41 21.20
C ASN A 419 15.34 17.63 20.63
N PRO A 420 14.27 17.04 21.22
CA PRO A 420 14.20 16.28 22.48
C PRO A 420 14.53 14.78 22.38
N PHE A 421 14.93 14.27 21.23
CA PHE A 421 15.13 12.84 20.97
C PHE A 421 16.58 12.37 21.14
N ALA A 422 17.41 13.13 21.87
CA ALA A 422 18.84 12.85 22.03
C ALA A 422 19.12 11.47 22.65
N ASP A 423 18.23 10.98 23.51
CA ASP A 423 18.36 9.68 24.16
C ASP A 423 18.11 8.53 23.22
N ALA A 424 17.42 8.77 22.09
CA ALA A 424 17.21 7.77 21.05
C ALA A 424 18.47 7.47 20.23
N LEU A 425 19.49 8.32 20.29
CA LEU A 425 20.74 8.11 19.58
C LEU A 425 21.81 7.44 20.47
N PRO A 426 22.82 6.76 19.88
CA PRO A 426 23.93 6.20 20.65
C PRO A 426 24.67 7.25 21.47
N ASP A 427 24.92 6.97 22.75
CA ASP A 427 25.58 7.87 23.71
C ASP A 427 27.05 7.52 23.97
N GLN A 428 27.51 6.37 23.45
CA GLN A 428 28.88 5.87 23.60
C GLN A 428 29.47 5.42 22.26
N GLY A 429 30.81 5.42 22.19
CA GLY A 429 31.56 4.97 21.01
C GLY A 429 31.66 6.02 19.89
N GLY A 430 32.53 5.73 18.93
CA GLY A 430 32.66 6.49 17.68
C GLY A 430 31.75 5.95 16.57
N TRP A 431 31.69 6.65 15.45
CA TRP A 431 30.93 6.19 14.28
C TRP A 431 31.35 4.82 13.75
N HIS A 432 32.65 4.49 13.83
CA HIS A 432 33.13 3.17 13.45
C HIS A 432 32.66 2.06 14.40
N ASP A 433 32.47 2.34 15.70
CA ASP A 433 31.93 1.38 16.66
C ASP A 433 30.45 1.10 16.38
N ILE A 434 29.69 2.15 16.07
CA ILE A 434 28.27 2.05 15.70
C ILE A 434 28.12 1.18 14.44
N ALA A 435 28.91 1.46 13.38
CA ALA A 435 28.88 0.68 12.15
C ALA A 435 29.29 -0.79 12.38
N ALA A 436 30.34 -1.02 13.18
CA ALA A 436 30.82 -2.37 13.52
C ALA A 436 29.79 -3.15 14.34
N CYS A 437 29.07 -2.50 15.24
CA CYS A 437 28.01 -3.13 16.05
C CYS A 437 26.90 -3.70 15.15
N HIS A 438 26.38 -2.90 14.21
CA HIS A 438 25.36 -3.38 13.26
C HIS A 438 25.89 -4.49 12.34
N LEU A 439 27.14 -4.40 11.88
CA LEU A 439 27.73 -5.49 11.09
C LEU A 439 27.88 -6.77 11.92
N LEU A 440 28.21 -6.67 13.21
CA LEU A 440 28.27 -7.83 14.10
C LEU A 440 26.88 -8.44 14.33
N GLU A 441 25.83 -7.61 14.49
CA GLU A 441 24.44 -8.08 14.55
C GLU A 441 24.03 -8.83 13.27
N HIS A 442 24.45 -8.31 12.11
CA HIS A 442 24.27 -8.95 10.82
C HIS A 442 24.93 -10.33 10.76
N ASP A 443 26.22 -10.37 11.06
CA ASP A 443 27.07 -11.55 10.91
C ASP A 443 26.70 -12.65 11.91
N SER A 444 26.24 -12.26 13.10
CA SER A 444 25.75 -13.18 14.13
C SER A 444 24.33 -13.70 13.87
N ASN A 445 23.65 -13.28 12.79
CA ASN A 445 22.23 -13.55 12.54
C ASN A 445 21.30 -13.11 13.69
N ARG A 446 21.74 -12.19 14.56
CA ARG A 446 20.87 -11.50 15.52
C ARG A 446 19.94 -10.52 14.82
N HIS A 447 20.40 -9.98 13.69
CA HIS A 447 19.57 -9.25 12.74
C HIS A 447 20.06 -9.53 11.31
N ARG A 448 19.22 -9.38 10.28
CA ARG A 448 19.68 -9.50 8.89
C ARG A 448 19.31 -8.26 8.08
N TYR A 449 20.32 -7.51 7.66
CA TYR A 449 20.14 -6.38 6.77
C TYR A 449 20.22 -6.80 5.29
N PRO A 450 19.47 -6.14 4.39
CA PRO A 450 19.66 -6.26 2.96
C PRO A 450 21.08 -5.87 2.54
N VAL A 451 21.60 -6.47 1.46
CA VAL A 451 22.97 -6.24 0.96
C VAL A 451 23.28 -4.76 0.74
N SER A 452 22.31 -3.97 0.28
CA SER A 452 22.46 -2.52 0.09
C SER A 452 22.78 -1.76 1.38
N GLN A 453 22.20 -2.18 2.52
CA GLN A 453 22.49 -1.61 3.83
C GLN A 453 23.82 -2.11 4.38
N VAL A 454 24.16 -3.39 4.17
CA VAL A 454 25.47 -3.96 4.54
C VAL A 454 26.59 -3.23 3.82
N CYS A 455 26.47 -3.01 2.51
CA CYS A 455 27.43 -2.20 1.75
C CYS A 455 27.52 -0.76 2.27
N GLY A 456 26.40 -0.18 2.71
CA GLY A 456 26.38 1.15 3.32
C GLY A 456 27.17 1.18 4.62
N LEU A 457 26.93 0.19 5.50
CA LEU A 457 27.61 0.07 6.80
C LEU A 457 29.10 -0.17 6.61
N LEU A 458 29.47 -1.02 5.65
CA LEU A 458 30.88 -1.27 5.30
C LEU A 458 31.55 -0.01 4.77
N PHE A 459 30.89 0.76 3.88
CA PHE A 459 31.47 2.00 3.38
C PHE A 459 31.70 3.02 4.51
N GLU A 460 30.71 3.25 5.37
CA GLU A 460 30.89 4.18 6.50
C GLU A 460 31.94 3.64 7.48
N LEU A 461 32.00 2.33 7.73
CA LEU A 461 33.04 1.70 8.55
C LEU A 461 34.45 1.94 7.97
N VAL A 462 34.64 1.75 6.66
CA VAL A 462 35.90 2.04 5.96
C VAL A 462 36.29 3.50 6.15
N TRP A 463 35.35 4.42 5.93
CA TRP A 463 35.60 5.86 6.04
C TRP A 463 36.04 6.25 7.45
N PHE A 464 35.25 5.89 8.48
CA PHE A 464 35.53 6.28 9.87
C PHE A 464 36.74 5.55 10.47
N ARG A 465 37.01 4.28 10.12
CA ARG A 465 38.24 3.59 10.53
C ARG A 465 39.48 4.17 9.86
N GLY A 466 39.40 4.45 8.56
CA GLY A 466 40.47 5.10 7.82
C GLY A 466 40.82 6.47 8.41
N HIS A 467 39.79 7.24 8.76
CA HIS A 467 39.92 8.57 9.37
C HIS A 467 40.57 8.47 10.75
N ALA A 468 40.15 7.50 11.58
CA ALA A 468 40.75 7.21 12.88
C ALA A 468 42.15 6.56 12.80
N GLY A 469 42.68 6.30 11.60
CA GLY A 469 44.00 5.72 11.37
C GLY A 469 44.08 4.20 11.49
N GLN A 470 42.95 3.50 11.60
CA GLN A 470 42.86 2.05 11.65
C GLN A 470 42.89 1.44 10.23
N LEU A 471 44.03 1.55 9.55
CA LEU A 471 44.14 1.23 8.11
C LEU A 471 43.89 -0.24 7.78
N ALA A 472 44.47 -1.19 8.54
CA ALA A 472 44.26 -2.62 8.28
C ALA A 472 42.78 -3.04 8.47
N PRO A 473 42.12 -2.71 9.60
CA PRO A 473 40.69 -2.98 9.75
C PRO A 473 39.77 -2.23 8.76
N ALA A 474 40.24 -1.11 8.18
CA ALA A 474 39.53 -0.42 7.11
C ALA A 474 39.70 -1.15 5.76
N SER A 475 40.90 -1.65 5.45
CA SER A 475 41.15 -2.48 4.26
C SER A 475 40.31 -3.77 4.28
N ASP A 476 40.24 -4.47 5.42
CA ASP A 476 39.40 -5.68 5.54
C ASP A 476 37.92 -5.40 5.23
N ALA A 477 37.41 -4.28 5.73
CA ALA A 477 36.03 -3.86 5.47
C ALA A 477 35.82 -3.44 4.00
N LEU A 478 36.83 -2.84 3.37
CA LEU A 478 36.80 -2.46 1.96
C LEU A 478 36.82 -3.69 1.03
N ALA A 479 37.65 -4.68 1.33
CA ALA A 479 37.68 -5.95 0.61
C ALA A 479 36.32 -6.66 0.68
N ARG A 480 35.70 -6.68 1.87
CA ARG A 480 34.34 -7.21 2.05
C ARG A 480 33.30 -6.40 1.26
N LEU A 481 33.40 -5.08 1.24
CA LEU A 481 32.52 -4.22 0.43
C LEU A 481 32.65 -4.57 -1.06
N HIS A 482 33.86 -4.64 -1.60
CA HIS A 482 34.13 -5.02 -2.98
C HIS A 482 33.53 -6.39 -3.34
N GLY A 483 33.63 -7.37 -2.44
CA GLY A 483 33.03 -8.70 -2.62
C GLY A 483 31.51 -8.68 -2.75
N LEU A 484 30.82 -7.74 -2.10
CA LEU A 484 29.35 -7.62 -2.12
C LEU A 484 28.81 -6.70 -3.23
N LEU A 485 29.64 -5.82 -3.80
CA LEU A 485 29.19 -4.92 -4.87
C LEU A 485 28.52 -5.65 -6.06
N PRO A 486 29.00 -6.82 -6.54
CA PRO A 486 28.36 -7.55 -7.64
C PRO A 486 26.89 -7.89 -7.41
N GLU A 487 26.46 -8.09 -6.16
CA GLU A 487 25.08 -8.41 -5.77
C GLU A 487 24.13 -7.20 -5.87
N LEU A 488 24.68 -5.98 -5.95
CA LEU A 488 23.88 -4.76 -6.06
C LEU A 488 23.38 -4.50 -7.49
N SER A 489 22.35 -3.66 -7.59
CA SER A 489 21.87 -3.13 -8.87
C SER A 489 22.98 -2.33 -9.56
N ARG A 490 22.90 -2.19 -10.89
CA ARG A 490 23.88 -1.39 -11.66
C ARG A 490 24.02 0.04 -11.12
N SER A 491 22.90 0.69 -10.83
CA SER A 491 22.88 2.06 -10.32
C SER A 491 23.53 2.17 -8.94
N ASP A 492 23.26 1.22 -8.04
CA ASP A 492 23.87 1.24 -6.71
C ASP A 492 25.38 0.95 -6.79
N ARG A 493 25.82 0.08 -7.72
CA ARG A 493 27.25 -0.14 -7.99
C ARG A 493 27.93 1.14 -8.51
N GLU A 494 27.28 1.87 -9.40
CA GLU A 494 27.78 3.16 -9.91
C GLU A 494 27.87 4.20 -8.78
N TYR A 495 26.87 4.26 -7.89
CA TYR A 495 26.93 5.09 -6.68
C TYR A 495 28.16 4.75 -5.82
N TYR A 496 28.37 3.48 -5.48
CA TYR A 496 29.52 3.10 -4.65
C TYR A 496 30.85 3.36 -5.34
N ARG A 497 30.97 3.20 -6.66
CA ARG A 497 32.19 3.59 -7.41
C ARG A 497 32.52 5.07 -7.24
N THR A 498 31.52 5.95 -7.28
CA THR A 498 31.71 7.38 -7.03
C THR A 498 32.11 7.64 -5.58
N MET A 499 31.44 6.99 -4.62
CA MET A 499 31.74 7.14 -3.20
C MET A 499 33.17 6.69 -2.84
N LEU A 500 33.63 5.58 -3.42
CA LEU A 500 34.97 5.04 -3.18
C LEU A 500 36.08 5.98 -3.62
N ARG A 501 35.85 6.84 -4.63
CA ARG A 501 36.81 7.88 -5.04
C ARG A 501 37.04 8.95 -3.98
N GLN A 502 36.17 9.04 -2.97
CA GLN A 502 36.33 9.99 -1.85
C GLN A 502 37.29 9.44 -0.77
N LEU A 503 37.70 8.18 -0.88
CA LEU A 503 38.68 7.57 0.03
C LEU A 503 40.11 7.91 -0.41
N PRO A 504 41.06 7.98 0.52
CA PRO A 504 42.48 8.09 0.21
C PRO A 504 42.99 6.98 -0.71
N THR A 505 43.90 7.31 -1.61
CA THR A 505 44.52 6.36 -2.54
C THR A 505 45.21 5.21 -1.80
N GLU A 506 45.80 5.50 -0.64
CA GLU A 506 46.46 4.52 0.22
C GLU A 506 45.48 3.48 0.79
N LEU A 507 44.22 3.86 1.01
CA LEU A 507 43.16 2.93 1.41
C LEU A 507 42.59 2.17 0.21
N GLN A 508 42.51 2.80 -0.96
CA GLN A 508 42.06 2.15 -2.20
C GLN A 508 43.03 1.08 -2.70
N GLN A 509 44.33 1.23 -2.46
CA GLN A 509 45.38 0.27 -2.88
C GLN A 509 45.58 -0.90 -1.91
N ALA A 510 45.07 -0.78 -0.69
CA ALA A 510 45.25 -1.76 0.37
C ALA A 510 44.19 -2.87 0.38
N GLY A 511 43.14 -2.78 -0.45
CA GLY A 511 42.07 -3.79 -0.59
C GLY A 511 41.76 -4.06 -2.05
#